data_AF-A0ABD2GSB9-F1
#
_entry.id   AF-A0ABD2GSB9-F1
#
_cell.length_a   1.000
_cell.length_b   1.000
_cell.length_c   1.000
_cell.angle_alpha   90.00
_cell.angle_beta   90.00
_cell.angle_gamma   90.00
#
_symmetry.space_group_name_H-M   'P 1'
#
loop_
_entity.id
_entity.type
_entity.pdbx_description
1 polymer ?
#
loop_
_entity_poly.entity_id
_entity_poly.type
_entity_poly.pdbx_seq_one_letter_code
_entity_poly.pdbx_strand_id
1 'polypeptide(L)'
;MLATHEATLDMMQLKLADMEDRSRRCNVRITGLAEGVEGSNAIQFLTHSLPKWFPSLSNLKGELMRAHRIYSDDRKKQVGATRTLIFNVLRYTTRQDILHAAKKAPLTIDGRKIRFSPDYSSYTVKRRQAFSRAMDTARAKGVEFFLLYPATLKVKGVGQVKTFHSPGHAEDFIVSLPGVQDAPTGGDGDPRPGRSSDGE
;
A
#
# COMPACT_ATOMS: atom_id res chain seq x y z
N MET A 1 9.72 -10.08 -38.05
CA MET A 1 8.25 -10.17 -37.88
C MET A 1 7.84 -10.67 -36.49
N LEU A 2 8.43 -11.74 -35.92
CA LEU A 2 8.02 -12.21 -34.57
C LEU A 2 8.27 -11.19 -33.45
N ALA A 3 9.48 -10.62 -33.38
CA ALA A 3 9.82 -9.61 -32.36
C ALA A 3 8.93 -8.33 -32.42
N THR A 4 8.45 -7.95 -33.61
CA THR A 4 7.56 -6.80 -33.77
C THR A 4 6.14 -7.11 -33.29
N HIS A 5 5.71 -8.37 -33.40
CA HIS A 5 4.39 -8.82 -32.91
C HIS A 5 4.40 -8.92 -31.38
N GLU A 6 5.46 -9.49 -30.78
CA GLU A 6 5.62 -9.56 -29.32
C GLU A 6 5.61 -8.18 -28.68
N ALA A 7 6.41 -7.24 -29.21
CA ALA A 7 6.43 -5.85 -28.73
C ALA A 7 5.05 -5.17 -28.84
N THR A 8 4.28 -5.49 -29.88
CA THR A 8 2.93 -4.94 -30.05
C THR A 8 1.95 -5.52 -29.04
N LEU A 9 2.03 -6.83 -28.75
CA LEU A 9 1.21 -7.49 -27.73
C LEU A 9 1.49 -6.91 -26.34
N ASP A 10 2.76 -6.72 -26.00
CA ASP A 10 3.16 -6.11 -24.72
C ASP A 10 2.62 -4.68 -24.57
N MET A 11 2.72 -3.87 -25.63
CA MET A 11 2.15 -2.53 -25.65
C MET A 11 0.63 -2.55 -25.46
N MET A 12 -0.07 -3.47 -26.13
CA MET A 12 -1.53 -3.61 -25.99
C MET A 12 -1.92 -4.03 -24.58
N GLN A 13 -1.22 -5.01 -23.98
CA GLN A 13 -1.45 -5.42 -22.60
C GLN A 13 -1.25 -4.26 -21.62
N LEU A 14 -0.20 -3.46 -21.81
CA LEU A 14 0.05 -2.28 -20.97
C LEU A 14 -1.09 -1.26 -21.07
N LYS A 15 -1.57 -0.98 -22.29
CA LYS A 15 -2.69 -0.05 -22.51
C LYS A 15 -4.00 -0.56 -21.91
N LEU A 16 -4.30 -1.85 -22.06
CA LEU A 16 -5.50 -2.47 -21.48
C LEU A 16 -5.46 -2.41 -19.94
N ALA A 17 -4.31 -2.74 -19.34
CA ALA A 17 -4.12 -2.66 -17.90
C ALA A 17 -4.31 -1.22 -17.37
N ASP A 18 -3.75 -0.24 -18.08
CA ASP A 18 -3.86 1.18 -17.71
C ASP A 18 -5.30 1.72 -17.84
N MET A 19 -6.05 1.27 -18.84
CA MET A 19 -7.49 1.59 -18.95
C MET A 19 -8.30 0.97 -17.81
N GLU A 20 -8.05 -0.30 -17.49
CA GLU A 20 -8.71 -1.02 -16.39
C GLU A 20 -8.41 -0.35 -15.03
N ASP A 21 -7.14 0.00 -14.79
CA ASP A 21 -6.70 0.68 -13.56
C ASP A 21 -7.31 2.07 -13.41
N ARG A 22 -7.42 2.86 -14.49
CA ARG A 22 -8.10 4.17 -14.45
C ARG A 22 -9.59 4.05 -14.17
N SER A 23 -10.25 3.00 -14.66
CA SER A 23 -11.65 2.72 -14.36
C SER A 23 -11.84 2.37 -12.87
N ARG A 24 -10.90 1.62 -12.29
CA ARG A 24 -10.93 1.15 -10.90
C ARG A 24 -10.29 2.11 -9.90
N ARG A 25 -9.81 3.28 -10.32
CA ARG A 25 -9.02 4.19 -9.48
C ARG A 25 -9.70 4.61 -8.18
N CYS A 26 -11.03 4.67 -8.14
CA CYS A 26 -11.83 5.02 -6.96
C CYS A 26 -12.34 3.80 -6.17
N ASN A 27 -11.92 2.59 -6.53
CA ASN A 27 -12.27 1.38 -5.80
C ASN A 27 -11.28 1.14 -4.65
N VAL A 28 -11.81 0.59 -3.56
CA VAL A 28 -11.05 0.11 -2.40
C VAL A 28 -11.47 -1.32 -2.11
N ARG A 29 -10.47 -2.16 -1.81
CA ARG A 29 -10.65 -3.56 -1.40
C ARG A 29 -10.41 -3.70 0.08
N ILE A 30 -11.29 -4.44 0.76
CA ILE A 30 -11.17 -4.83 2.16
C ILE A 30 -11.01 -6.35 2.22
N THR A 31 -9.94 -6.79 2.90
CA THR A 31 -9.66 -8.21 3.15
C THR A 31 -9.60 -8.48 4.65
N GLY A 32 -9.98 -9.69 5.07
CA GLY A 32 -10.02 -10.11 6.47
C GLY A 32 -11.37 -9.93 7.18
N LEU A 33 -12.35 -9.27 6.54
CA LEU A 33 -13.68 -9.06 7.12
C LEU A 33 -14.50 -10.36 7.12
N ALA A 34 -14.94 -10.80 8.30
CA ALA A 34 -15.76 -12.00 8.46
C ALA A 34 -17.02 -11.96 7.58
N GLU A 35 -17.42 -13.10 7.05
CA GLU A 35 -18.55 -13.16 6.10
C GLU A 35 -19.87 -12.80 6.78
N GLY A 36 -20.71 -12.02 6.11
CA GLY A 36 -22.04 -11.65 6.60
C GLY A 36 -22.09 -10.50 7.60
N VAL A 37 -20.95 -9.98 8.07
CA VAL A 37 -20.89 -8.84 9.00
C VAL A 37 -21.53 -7.58 8.42
N GLU A 38 -21.48 -7.42 7.10
CA GLU A 38 -22.12 -6.32 6.40
C GLU A 38 -23.67 -6.35 6.40
N GLY A 39 -24.27 -7.49 6.76
CA GLY A 39 -25.71 -7.70 6.68
C GLY A 39 -26.26 -7.61 5.25
N SER A 40 -27.47 -7.06 5.11
CA SER A 40 -28.15 -6.91 3.82
C SER A 40 -27.65 -5.72 3.00
N ASN A 41 -27.03 -4.71 3.63
CA ASN A 41 -26.61 -3.48 2.98
C ASN A 41 -25.16 -3.10 3.32
N ALA A 42 -24.25 -3.51 2.44
CA ALA A 42 -22.82 -3.23 2.59
C ALA A 42 -22.47 -1.73 2.54
N ILE A 43 -23.23 -0.92 1.81
CA ILE A 43 -23.01 0.54 1.75
C ILE A 43 -23.31 1.16 3.11
N GLN A 44 -24.46 0.82 3.69
CA GLN A 44 -24.84 1.30 5.02
C GLN A 44 -23.83 0.84 6.07
N PHE A 45 -23.43 -0.43 6.04
CA PHE A 45 -22.40 -0.96 6.94
C PHE A 45 -21.10 -0.14 6.88
N LEU A 46 -20.57 0.09 5.67
CA LEU A 46 -19.33 0.86 5.50
C LEU A 46 -19.47 2.33 5.89
N THR A 47 -20.63 2.94 5.61
CA THR A 47 -20.92 4.34 5.99
C THR A 47 -20.85 4.53 7.50
N HIS A 48 -21.31 3.56 8.28
CA HIS A 48 -21.27 3.60 9.75
C HIS A 48 -19.93 3.13 10.32
N SER A 49 -19.25 2.22 9.63
CA SER A 49 -18.04 1.57 10.15
C SER A 49 -16.76 2.36 9.87
N LEU A 50 -16.63 2.98 8.69
CA LEU A 50 -15.42 3.74 8.33
C LEU A 50 -15.12 4.87 9.32
N PRO A 51 -16.09 5.71 9.76
CA PRO A 51 -15.83 6.74 10.77
C PRO A 51 -15.47 6.17 12.15
N LYS A 52 -15.99 4.99 12.51
CA LYS A 52 -15.68 4.31 13.78
C LYS A 52 -14.26 3.76 13.78
N TRP A 53 -13.83 3.17 12.67
CA TRP A 53 -12.48 2.64 12.51
C TRP A 53 -11.45 3.74 12.33
N PHE A 54 -11.82 4.81 11.62
CA PHE A 54 -10.96 5.93 11.29
C PHE A 54 -11.68 7.26 11.58
N PRO A 55 -11.48 7.84 12.78
CA PRO A 55 -12.15 9.09 13.16
C PRO A 55 -11.89 10.26 12.22
N SER A 56 -10.75 10.26 11.50
CA SER A 56 -10.43 11.25 10.47
C SER A 56 -11.39 11.24 9.27
N LEU A 57 -12.24 10.22 9.15
CA LEU A 57 -13.16 10.01 8.04
C LEU A 57 -14.63 10.32 8.42
N SER A 58 -14.87 11.15 9.43
CA SER A 58 -16.21 11.51 9.90
C SER A 58 -17.12 12.11 8.82
N ASN A 59 -16.53 12.73 7.79
CA ASN A 59 -17.25 13.47 6.76
C ASN A 59 -17.58 12.64 5.49
N LEU A 60 -17.45 11.32 5.55
CA LEU A 60 -17.71 10.41 4.41
C LEU A 60 -19.18 10.21 4.02
N LYS A 61 -20.12 10.98 4.58
CA LYS A 61 -21.56 10.80 4.32
C LYS A 61 -21.85 11.00 2.82
N GLY A 62 -22.44 9.98 2.19
CA GLY A 62 -22.83 10.03 0.77
C GLY A 62 -21.71 9.75 -0.23
N GLU A 63 -20.52 9.34 0.21
CA GLU A 63 -19.37 9.11 -0.69
C GLU A 63 -19.37 7.73 -1.36
N LEU A 64 -20.11 6.76 -0.82
CA LEU A 64 -20.07 5.36 -1.26
C LEU A 64 -21.12 5.12 -2.35
N MET A 65 -20.66 4.75 -3.54
CA MET A 65 -21.52 4.51 -4.71
C MET A 65 -21.97 3.05 -4.82
N ARG A 66 -21.05 2.12 -4.51
CA ARG A 66 -21.29 0.67 -4.64
C ARG A 66 -20.46 -0.06 -3.62
N ALA A 67 -21.00 -1.11 -3.00
CA ALA A 67 -20.25 -2.03 -2.14
C ALA A 67 -20.81 -3.44 -2.30
N HIS A 68 -19.93 -4.41 -2.54
CA HIS A 68 -20.32 -5.82 -2.66
C HIS A 68 -19.12 -6.74 -2.46
N ARG A 69 -19.37 -8.00 -2.13
CA ARG A 69 -18.31 -9.01 -2.06
C ARG A 69 -18.00 -9.54 -3.46
N ILE A 70 -16.71 -9.76 -3.72
CA ILE A 70 -16.26 -10.38 -4.97
C ILE A 70 -16.62 -11.86 -4.92
N TYR A 71 -17.36 -12.33 -5.93
CA TYR A 71 -17.60 -13.76 -6.12
C TYR A 71 -16.26 -14.46 -6.36
N SER A 72 -16.00 -15.55 -5.66
CA SER A 72 -14.98 -16.50 -6.11
C SER A 72 -15.60 -17.88 -6.14
N ASP A 73 -15.39 -18.57 -7.25
CA ASP A 73 -15.85 -19.93 -7.46
C ASP A 73 -15.08 -20.94 -6.58
N ASP A 74 -13.85 -20.59 -6.19
CA ASP A 74 -12.92 -21.47 -5.47
C ASP A 74 -13.26 -21.76 -3.99
N ARG A 75 -14.44 -21.39 -3.52
CA ARG A 75 -14.69 -21.24 -2.08
C ARG A 75 -15.45 -22.36 -1.39
N LYS A 76 -15.65 -23.49 -2.07
CA LYS A 76 -16.20 -24.69 -1.41
C LYS A 76 -15.22 -25.39 -0.44
N LYS A 77 -13.99 -24.88 -0.19
CA LYS A 77 -12.94 -25.71 0.46
C LYS A 77 -12.19 -25.19 1.68
N GLN A 78 -12.47 -24.03 2.28
CA GLN A 78 -11.78 -23.68 3.55
C GLN A 78 -12.68 -22.99 4.58
N VAL A 79 -12.87 -23.66 5.72
CA VAL A 79 -13.50 -23.11 6.92
C VAL A 79 -12.74 -21.84 7.34
N GLY A 80 -13.45 -20.71 7.42
CA GLY A 80 -12.87 -19.42 7.84
C GLY A 80 -12.36 -18.51 6.71
N ALA A 81 -12.39 -18.93 5.44
CA ALA A 81 -12.00 -18.09 4.31
C ALA A 81 -12.98 -16.93 4.08
N THR A 82 -12.49 -15.68 4.13
CA THR A 82 -13.32 -14.47 3.96
C THR A 82 -13.27 -13.92 2.54
N ARG A 83 -14.43 -13.61 1.96
CA ARG A 83 -14.54 -12.81 0.71
C ARG A 83 -13.93 -11.43 0.83
N THR A 84 -13.24 -10.99 -0.22
CA THR A 84 -12.87 -9.57 -0.35
C THR A 84 -14.15 -8.77 -0.58
N LEU A 85 -14.37 -7.76 0.26
CA LEU A 85 -15.39 -6.74 0.03
C LEU A 85 -14.76 -5.64 -0.82
N ILE A 86 -15.38 -5.30 -1.94
CA ILE A 86 -14.97 -4.19 -2.79
C ILE A 86 -16.02 -3.10 -2.73
N PHE A 87 -15.57 -1.86 -2.60
CA PHE A 87 -16.45 -0.70 -2.65
C PHE A 87 -15.85 0.42 -3.48
N ASN A 88 -16.72 1.24 -4.05
CA ASN A 88 -16.39 2.39 -4.87
C ASN A 88 -16.79 3.67 -4.14
N VAL A 89 -15.89 4.65 -4.16
CA VAL A 89 -16.16 6.01 -3.68
C VAL A 89 -16.31 6.99 -4.84
N LEU A 90 -17.03 8.08 -4.61
CA LEU A 90 -17.27 9.12 -5.60
C LEU A 90 -15.99 9.83 -6.04
N ARG A 91 -15.09 10.14 -5.08
CA ARG A 91 -13.87 10.93 -5.33
C ARG A 91 -12.60 10.13 -5.08
N TYR A 92 -11.60 10.36 -5.94
CA TYR A 92 -10.27 9.76 -5.80
C TYR A 92 -9.55 10.25 -4.54
N THR A 93 -9.75 11.50 -4.12
CA THR A 93 -9.20 12.04 -2.87
C THR A 93 -9.72 11.28 -1.66
N THR A 94 -11.04 11.09 -1.58
CA THR A 94 -11.70 10.28 -0.56
C THR A 94 -11.10 8.87 -0.45
N ARG A 95 -10.85 8.22 -1.60
CA ARG A 95 -10.18 6.92 -1.65
C ARG A 95 -8.78 6.96 -1.06
N GLN A 96 -8.01 8.00 -1.35
CA GLN A 96 -6.66 8.17 -0.82
C GLN A 96 -6.68 8.39 0.69
N ASP A 97 -7.62 9.19 1.19
CA ASP A 97 -7.76 9.44 2.63
C ASP A 97 -8.08 8.15 3.39
N ILE A 98 -8.97 7.31 2.86
CA ILE A 98 -9.28 5.99 3.42
C ILE A 98 -8.02 5.11 3.49
N LEU A 99 -7.29 5.00 2.38
CA LEU A 99 -6.08 4.16 2.34
C LEU A 99 -4.96 4.69 3.22
N HIS A 100 -4.83 6.01 3.32
CA HIS A 100 -3.85 6.65 4.20
C HIS A 100 -4.19 6.43 5.67
N ALA A 101 -5.45 6.60 6.06
CA ALA A 101 -5.93 6.33 7.41
C ALA A 101 -5.70 4.87 7.80
N ALA A 102 -6.03 3.92 6.91
CA ALA A 102 -5.80 2.50 7.14
C ALA A 102 -4.32 2.10 7.24
N LYS A 103 -3.42 2.82 6.53
CA LYS A 103 -1.98 2.61 6.66
C LYS A 103 -1.44 3.14 7.99
N LYS A 104 -1.98 4.27 8.47
CA LYS A 104 -1.56 4.92 9.71
C LYS A 104 -2.06 4.17 10.95
N ALA A 105 -3.30 3.67 10.90
CA ALA A 105 -3.94 2.94 12.00
C ALA A 105 -4.32 1.52 11.54
N PRO A 106 -3.45 0.51 11.75
CA PRO A 106 -3.77 -0.87 11.46
C PRO A 106 -5.00 -1.34 12.25
N LEU A 107 -6.00 -1.88 11.54
CA LEU A 107 -7.28 -2.28 12.13
C LEU A 107 -7.30 -3.80 12.38
N THR A 108 -7.78 -4.20 13.56
CA THR A 108 -8.06 -5.59 13.90
C THR A 108 -9.48 -5.70 14.44
N ILE A 109 -10.27 -6.63 13.89
CA ILE A 109 -11.66 -6.91 14.30
C ILE A 109 -11.75 -8.41 14.59
N ASP A 110 -12.25 -8.79 15.77
CA ASP A 110 -12.40 -10.19 16.19
C ASP A 110 -11.11 -11.02 16.03
N GLY A 111 -9.96 -10.43 16.39
CA GLY A 111 -8.64 -11.03 16.23
C GLY A 111 -8.13 -11.13 14.79
N ARG A 112 -8.88 -10.63 13.79
CA ARG A 112 -8.51 -10.65 12.38
C ARG A 112 -8.01 -9.28 11.92
N LYS A 113 -6.85 -9.26 11.27
CA LYS A 113 -6.29 -8.04 10.68
C LYS A 113 -7.10 -7.66 9.44
N ILE A 114 -7.65 -6.45 9.45
CA ILE A 114 -8.40 -5.89 8.32
C ILE A 114 -7.45 -5.05 7.47
N ARG A 115 -7.34 -5.39 6.18
CA ARG A 115 -6.46 -4.69 5.25
C ARG A 115 -7.25 -4.00 4.16
N PHE A 116 -6.99 -2.71 4.00
CA PHE A 116 -7.47 -1.86 2.92
C PHE A 116 -6.39 -1.75 1.84
N SER A 117 -6.77 -1.96 0.58
CA SER A 117 -5.85 -1.81 -0.55
C SER A 117 -6.54 -1.20 -1.77
N PRO A 118 -5.80 -0.54 -2.68
CA PRO A 118 -6.35 -0.18 -3.99
C PRO A 118 -6.80 -1.42 -4.77
N ASP A 119 -7.72 -1.21 -5.69
CA ASP A 119 -8.13 -2.21 -6.69
C ASP A 119 -7.38 -1.97 -8.00
N TYR A 120 -6.45 -2.87 -8.32
CA TYR A 120 -5.66 -2.83 -9.56
C TYR A 120 -6.01 -4.01 -10.47
N SER A 121 -5.73 -3.86 -11.76
CA SER A 121 -5.73 -4.91 -12.77
C SER A 121 -4.81 -6.06 -12.36
N SER A 122 -5.11 -7.26 -12.85
CA SER A 122 -4.29 -8.45 -12.57
C SER A 122 -2.85 -8.27 -13.05
N TYR A 123 -2.68 -7.58 -14.19
CA TYR A 123 -1.38 -7.22 -14.75
C TYR A 123 -0.57 -6.34 -13.79
N THR A 124 -1.15 -5.24 -13.30
CA THR A 124 -0.49 -4.34 -12.36
C THR A 124 -0.22 -5.00 -11.01
N VAL A 125 -1.14 -5.85 -10.51
CA VAL A 125 -0.93 -6.63 -9.28
C VAL A 125 0.29 -7.54 -9.40
N LYS A 126 0.40 -8.31 -10.49
CA LYS A 126 1.56 -9.20 -10.72
C LYS A 126 2.87 -8.43 -10.76
N ARG A 127 2.92 -7.30 -11.48
CA ARG A 127 4.11 -6.45 -11.55
C ARG A 127 4.49 -5.88 -10.18
N ARG A 128 3.52 -5.46 -9.38
CA ARG A 128 3.75 -4.98 -8.01
C ARG A 128 4.24 -6.09 -7.08
N GLN A 129 3.69 -7.30 -7.21
CA GLN A 129 4.12 -8.48 -6.44
C GLN A 129 5.56 -8.87 -6.75
N ALA A 130 6.05 -8.64 -7.96
CA ALA A 130 7.44 -8.90 -8.32
C ALA A 130 8.44 -8.08 -7.48
N PHE A 131 8.04 -6.93 -6.93
CA PHE A 131 8.86 -6.12 -6.01
C PHE A 131 8.78 -6.55 -4.54
N SER A 132 7.99 -7.59 -4.20
CA SER A 132 7.79 -8.03 -2.80
C SER A 132 9.11 -8.29 -2.08
N ARG A 133 9.98 -9.10 -2.68
CA ARG A 133 11.29 -9.43 -2.13
C ARG A 133 12.16 -8.19 -1.89
N ALA A 134 12.28 -7.30 -2.88
CA ALA A 134 13.01 -6.05 -2.73
C ALA A 134 12.44 -5.18 -1.59
N MET A 135 11.11 -5.09 -1.46
CA MET A 135 10.46 -4.36 -0.36
C MET A 135 10.70 -5.01 1.00
N ASP A 136 10.72 -6.34 1.08
CA ASP A 136 10.99 -7.08 2.32
C ASP A 136 12.43 -6.82 2.78
N THR A 137 13.41 -6.87 1.86
CA THR A 137 14.80 -6.51 2.11
C THR A 137 14.94 -5.06 2.58
N ALA A 138 14.22 -4.11 1.95
CA ALA A 138 14.23 -2.72 2.38
C ALA A 138 13.67 -2.53 3.80
N ARG A 139 12.59 -3.24 4.15
CA ARG A 139 12.05 -3.23 5.52
C ARG A 139 13.06 -3.79 6.53
N ALA A 140 13.72 -4.90 6.20
CA ALA A 140 14.72 -5.50 7.07
C ALA A 140 15.91 -4.56 7.35
N LYS A 141 16.31 -3.76 6.37
CA LYS A 141 17.37 -2.76 6.51
C LYS A 141 16.94 -1.42 7.10
N GLY A 142 15.64 -1.21 7.34
CA GLY A 142 15.10 0.07 7.81
C GLY A 142 15.14 1.19 6.76
N VAL A 143 15.23 0.86 5.47
CA VAL A 143 15.27 1.84 4.38
C VAL A 143 13.86 2.27 4.02
N GLU A 144 13.63 3.57 3.88
CA GLU A 144 12.32 4.10 3.48
C GLU A 144 12.10 3.87 1.97
N PHE A 145 10.93 3.31 1.61
CA PHE A 145 10.59 3.07 0.22
C PHE A 145 9.10 3.29 -0.06
N PHE A 146 8.79 3.49 -1.35
CA PHE A 146 7.45 3.70 -1.86
C PHE A 146 7.26 2.93 -3.17
N LEU A 147 6.22 2.11 -3.25
CA LEU A 147 5.83 1.46 -4.49
C LEU A 147 4.77 2.31 -5.22
N LEU A 148 5.23 3.07 -6.21
CA LEU A 148 4.40 3.97 -7.01
C LEU A 148 3.62 3.22 -8.08
N TYR A 149 2.48 3.78 -8.50
CA TYR A 149 1.74 3.30 -9.66
C TYR A 149 2.55 3.57 -10.95
N PRO A 150 2.56 2.65 -11.94
CA PRO A 150 1.94 1.33 -11.90
C PRO A 150 2.73 0.32 -11.05
N ALA A 151 4.05 0.19 -11.26
CA ALA A 151 4.91 -0.70 -10.48
C ALA A 151 6.35 -0.18 -10.51
N THR A 152 6.57 0.94 -9.81
CA THR A 152 7.88 1.60 -9.75
C THR A 152 8.31 1.74 -8.30
N LEU A 153 9.42 1.12 -7.92
CA LEU A 153 9.91 1.19 -6.54
C LEU A 153 10.83 2.39 -6.37
N LYS A 154 10.42 3.33 -5.52
CA LYS A 154 11.21 4.49 -5.10
C LYS A 154 11.84 4.18 -3.75
N VAL A 155 13.17 4.19 -3.69
CA VAL A 155 13.96 3.92 -2.48
C VAL A 155 14.65 5.21 -2.06
N LYS A 156 14.50 5.60 -0.79
CA LYS A 156 15.18 6.74 -0.19
C LYS A 156 16.35 6.21 0.65
N GLY A 157 17.56 6.30 0.11
CA GLY A 157 18.80 6.05 0.85
C GLY A 157 19.31 7.31 1.56
N VAL A 158 20.47 7.19 2.20
CA VAL A 158 21.15 8.31 2.86
C VAL A 158 21.52 9.37 1.81
N GLY A 159 20.78 10.48 1.78
CA GLY A 159 21.02 11.61 0.88
C GLY A 159 20.59 11.42 -0.59
N GLN A 160 20.10 10.24 -1.01
CA GLN A 160 19.68 10.02 -2.39
C GLN A 160 18.37 9.25 -2.52
N VAL A 161 17.57 9.66 -3.48
CA VAL A 161 16.31 9.02 -3.86
C VAL A 161 16.48 8.37 -5.23
N LYS A 162 16.39 7.05 -5.31
CA LYS A 162 16.45 6.30 -6.58
C LYS A 162 15.12 5.64 -6.90
N THR A 163 14.88 5.45 -8.19
CA THR A 163 13.63 4.91 -8.73
C THR A 163 13.95 3.72 -9.62
N PHE A 164 13.24 2.60 -9.45
CA PHE A 164 13.49 1.34 -10.14
C PHE A 164 12.24 0.83 -10.84
N HIS A 165 12.42 0.42 -12.10
CA HIS A 165 11.38 -0.23 -12.91
C HIS A 165 11.55 -1.76 -13.00
N SER A 166 12.72 -2.27 -12.59
CA SER A 166 13.05 -3.70 -12.55
C SER A 166 13.21 -4.14 -11.09
N PRO A 167 12.53 -5.22 -10.65
CA PRO A 167 12.66 -5.75 -9.30
C PRO A 167 14.07 -6.18 -8.92
N GLY A 168 14.81 -6.83 -9.84
CA GLY A 168 16.17 -7.33 -9.57
C GLY A 168 17.14 -6.19 -9.27
N HIS A 169 17.20 -5.19 -10.16
CA HIS A 169 18.03 -4.00 -9.95
C HIS A 169 17.69 -3.25 -8.67
N ALA A 170 16.41 -3.26 -8.27
CA ALA A 170 15.99 -2.63 -7.03
C ALA A 170 16.52 -3.39 -5.81
N GLU A 171 16.43 -4.72 -5.82
CA GLU A 171 16.97 -5.58 -4.76
C GLU A 171 18.48 -5.42 -4.63
N ASP A 172 19.22 -5.50 -5.73
CA ASP A 172 20.69 -5.35 -5.74
C ASP A 172 21.13 -3.99 -5.16
N PHE A 173 20.40 -2.92 -5.50
CA PHE A 173 20.65 -1.61 -4.93
C PHE A 173 20.37 -1.56 -3.43
N ILE A 174 19.27 -2.14 -2.96
CA ILE A 174 18.93 -2.16 -1.53
C ILE A 174 19.95 -3.00 -0.74
N VAL A 175 20.44 -4.10 -1.32
CA VAL A 175 21.48 -4.95 -0.73
C VAL A 175 22.82 -4.22 -0.63
N SER A 176 23.16 -3.36 -1.59
CA SER A 176 24.40 -2.56 -1.53
C SER A 176 24.34 -1.34 -0.59
N LEU A 177 23.15 -0.92 -0.14
CA LEU A 177 23.04 0.14 0.86
C LEU A 177 23.56 -0.31 2.24
N PRO A 178 24.33 0.52 2.95
CA PRO A 178 24.71 0.25 4.34
C PRO A 178 23.45 0.15 5.21
N GLY A 179 23.42 -0.80 6.14
CA GLY A 179 22.31 -0.91 7.07
C GLY A 179 22.25 0.33 7.97
N VAL A 180 21.06 0.75 8.39
CA VAL A 180 20.89 1.85 9.34
C VAL A 180 21.61 1.57 10.69
N GLN A 181 22.04 0.32 10.93
CA GLN A 181 22.79 -0.10 12.14
C GLN A 181 24.31 0.09 12.06
N ASP A 182 24.89 0.39 10.89
CA ASP A 182 26.34 0.53 10.71
C ASP A 182 26.83 1.98 10.77
N ALA A 183 26.02 2.91 11.28
CA ALA A 183 26.48 4.27 11.53
C ALA A 183 27.52 4.25 12.67
N PRO A 184 28.78 4.69 12.44
CA PRO A 184 29.78 4.70 13.50
C PRO A 184 29.31 5.66 14.60
N THR A 185 29.15 5.12 15.80
CA THR A 185 28.99 5.92 17.00
C THR A 185 30.36 6.56 17.24
N GLY A 186 30.59 7.73 16.63
CA GLY A 186 31.78 8.54 16.83
C GLY A 186 31.80 9.05 18.26
N GLY A 187 32.43 8.29 19.15
CA GLY A 187 32.96 8.80 20.40
C GLY A 187 34.27 9.54 20.12
N ASP A 188 34.27 10.81 20.48
CA ASP A 188 35.42 11.64 20.90
C ASP A 188 34.76 12.94 21.41
N GLY A 189 35.03 13.50 22.59
CA GLY A 189 36.27 13.47 23.33
C GLY A 189 36.74 14.91 23.57
N ASP A 190 36.04 15.64 24.45
CA ASP A 190 36.48 16.83 25.21
C ASP A 190 36.79 18.15 24.44
N PRO A 191 36.97 19.33 25.10
CA PRO A 191 36.78 19.67 26.51
C PRO A 191 35.89 20.90 26.79
N ARG A 192 35.36 20.96 28.01
CA ARG A 192 34.83 22.20 28.62
C ARG A 192 35.93 23.27 28.72
N PRO A 193 35.59 24.55 28.55
CA PRO A 193 36.18 25.62 29.35
C PRO A 193 35.15 26.20 30.33
N GLY A 194 35.62 26.52 31.53
CA GLY A 194 34.81 26.98 32.65
C GLY A 194 34.37 28.45 32.60
N ARG A 195 33.21 28.68 33.22
CA ARG A 195 32.92 29.64 34.31
C ARG A 195 33.26 31.14 34.14
N SER A 196 32.21 31.97 34.13
CA SER A 196 32.07 33.27 34.83
C SER A 196 30.58 33.67 34.72
N SER A 197 29.77 33.61 35.79
CA SER A 197 29.48 34.66 36.79
C SER A 197 28.83 35.93 36.23
N ASP A 198 27.87 36.44 37.01
CA ASP A 198 27.12 37.70 36.92
C ASP A 198 25.77 37.56 36.15
N GLY A 199 24.60 37.91 36.68
CA GLY A 199 24.25 38.68 37.87
C GLY A 199 23.15 39.67 37.48
N GLU A 200 21.88 39.31 37.73
CA GLU A 200 20.65 40.10 38.02
C GLU A 200 19.39 39.33 37.64
#